data_AF-A0A0P8ZDW0-F1
#
_entry.id   AF-A0A0P8ZDW0-F1
#
_cell.length_a   1.000
_cell.length_b   1.000
_cell.length_c   1.000
_cell.angle_alpha   90.00
_cell.angle_beta   90.00
_cell.angle_gamma   90.00
#
_symmetry.space_group_name_H-M   'P 1'
#
loop_
_entity.id
_entity.type
_entity.pdbx_description
1 polymer ?
#
loop_
_entity_poly.entity_id
_entity_poly.type
_entity_poly.pdbx_seq_one_letter_code
_entity_poly.pdbx_strand_id
1 'polypeptide(L)'
;MEIDPELLKAFENLQVSMRPISPEEIAAFDESTPLKERNEKQDHPSYSKIPRFFDPPPKPEDKIRQMLRREAHSMFLQRQAALLPDTDELDEMWKILQDHVDETTEAKDQLMEFDSFIKVSEKLGEKFEMFIRPRLFLTLMVNSPVPGKAEVLAIFKYVTGRVALEHGRIGISFYDEMGQGFLQEADLENYVRDIIPTLAQVSNFLDPLFETFYVCTVVKKFFFFLDPLHTGRIRIEDAIATGMLSEILELRKGEEDQEIHEKQDRNWFSLESVIEVYDTFLGLDKDHNGLLSKEELAMFGSGTLTSVFIDRVFKVSRTYDNEIDYKGFLEFFFALENRDHCTTCFTS
;
A
#
# COMPACT_ATOMS: atom_id res chain seq x y z
N MET A 1 -20.40 18.96 11.17
CA MET A 1 -20.74 20.27 10.57
C MET A 1 -20.92 20.05 9.09
N GLU A 2 -22.16 20.14 8.61
CA GLU A 2 -22.43 20.15 7.17
C GLU A 2 -22.02 21.52 6.63
N ILE A 3 -21.05 21.53 5.73
CA ILE A 3 -20.65 22.74 5.02
C ILE A 3 -21.74 23.00 4.00
N ASP A 4 -22.25 24.24 3.96
CA ASP A 4 -23.31 24.64 3.05
C ASP A 4 -22.95 24.28 1.59
N PRO A 5 -23.82 23.53 0.88
CA PRO A 5 -23.55 23.08 -0.49
C PRO A 5 -23.39 24.24 -1.48
N GLU A 6 -23.96 25.42 -1.22
CA GLU A 6 -23.72 26.61 -2.03
C GLU A 6 -22.30 27.17 -1.81
N LEU A 7 -21.82 27.13 -0.57
CA LEU A 7 -20.45 27.51 -0.20
C LEU A 7 -19.42 26.57 -0.82
N LEU A 8 -19.66 25.25 -0.79
CA LEU A 8 -18.80 24.26 -1.46
C LEU A 8 -18.68 24.53 -2.96
N LYS A 9 -19.81 24.81 -3.65
CA LYS A 9 -19.81 25.21 -5.06
C LYS A 9 -19.06 26.51 -5.32
N ALA A 10 -19.16 27.48 -4.41
CA ALA A 10 -18.43 28.74 -4.51
C ALA A 10 -16.91 28.55 -4.39
N PHE A 11 -16.46 27.65 -3.50
CA PHE A 11 -15.04 27.30 -3.36
C PHE A 11 -14.50 26.46 -4.52
N GLU A 12 -15.30 25.56 -5.10
CA GLU A 12 -14.91 24.74 -6.25
C GLU A 12 -14.50 25.56 -7.48
N ASN A 13 -14.99 26.79 -7.59
CA ASN A 13 -14.81 27.64 -8.78
C ASN A 13 -13.96 28.90 -8.54
N LEU A 14 -13.42 29.07 -7.34
CA LEU A 14 -12.60 30.20 -6.94
C LEU A 14 -11.21 30.16 -7.60
N GLN A 15 -10.70 31.33 -8.00
CA GLN A 15 -9.34 31.54 -8.50
C GLN A 15 -8.59 32.41 -7.48
N VAL A 16 -7.59 31.84 -6.80
CA VAL A 16 -6.77 32.61 -5.87
C VAL A 16 -5.56 33.13 -6.63
N SER A 17 -5.58 34.41 -6.95
CA SER A 17 -4.46 35.08 -7.59
C SER A 17 -3.33 35.24 -6.58
N MET A 18 -2.20 34.56 -6.82
CA MET A 18 -0.99 34.66 -6.00
C MET A 18 -0.11 35.88 -6.36
N ARG A 19 -0.57 36.76 -7.26
CA ARG A 19 0.14 38.02 -7.56
C ARG A 19 0.11 38.93 -6.33
N PRO A 20 1.21 39.66 -6.03
CA PRO A 20 1.16 40.69 -5.00
C PRO A 20 0.08 41.70 -5.38
N ILE A 21 -0.90 41.85 -4.49
CA ILE A 21 -2.04 42.74 -4.68
C ILE A 21 -1.52 44.17 -4.61
N SER A 22 -1.83 44.99 -5.62
CA SER A 22 -1.38 46.38 -5.61
C SER A 22 -2.09 47.17 -4.50
N PRO A 23 -1.46 48.23 -3.95
CA PRO A 23 -2.11 49.07 -2.95
C PRO A 23 -3.42 49.71 -3.45
N GLU A 24 -3.56 49.89 -4.77
CA GLU A 24 -4.80 50.37 -5.41
C GLU A 24 -5.89 49.29 -5.43
N GLU A 25 -5.53 48.03 -5.63
CA GLU A 25 -6.45 46.88 -5.61
C GLU A 25 -6.94 46.57 -4.19
N ILE A 26 -6.10 46.77 -3.17
CA ILE A 26 -6.51 46.66 -1.76
C ILE A 26 -7.46 47.80 -1.40
N ALA A 27 -7.20 49.02 -1.88
CA ALA A 27 -8.09 50.17 -1.64
C ALA A 27 -9.46 50.03 -2.33
N ALA A 28 -9.53 49.23 -3.40
CA ALA A 28 -10.77 48.90 -4.13
C ALA A 28 -11.41 47.57 -3.68
N PHE A 29 -10.90 46.94 -2.61
CA PHE A 29 -11.45 45.69 -2.09
C PHE A 29 -12.82 45.93 -1.44
N ASP A 30 -13.85 45.29 -1.98
CA ASP A 30 -15.19 45.27 -1.43
C ASP A 30 -15.55 43.82 -1.07
N GLU A 31 -15.74 43.58 0.23
CA GLU A 31 -16.08 42.27 0.83
C GLU A 31 -17.40 41.70 0.28
N SER A 32 -18.27 42.55 -0.26
CA SER A 32 -19.53 42.15 -0.88
C SER A 32 -19.42 41.87 -2.39
N THR A 33 -18.24 42.01 -2.99
CA THR A 33 -18.03 41.71 -4.41
C THR A 33 -18.19 40.20 -4.65
N PRO A 34 -19.15 39.77 -5.49
CA PRO A 34 -19.31 38.37 -5.81
C PRO A 34 -18.04 37.83 -6.47
N LEU A 35 -17.62 36.65 -6.01
CA LEU A 35 -16.46 35.94 -6.53
C LEU A 35 -16.63 35.72 -8.04
N LYS A 36 -15.62 36.10 -8.83
CA LYS A 36 -15.62 35.81 -10.26
C LYS A 36 -15.62 34.29 -10.47
N GLU A 37 -16.72 33.77 -10.99
CA GLU A 37 -16.79 32.39 -11.46
C GLU A 37 -15.74 32.18 -12.54
N ARG A 38 -14.96 31.11 -12.39
CA ARG A 38 -14.04 30.65 -13.42
C ARG A 38 -14.86 30.39 -14.67
N ASN A 39 -14.46 30.99 -15.81
CA ASN A 39 -14.97 30.60 -17.13
C ASN A 39 -15.00 29.08 -17.18
N GLU A 40 -16.21 28.52 -17.14
CA GLU A 40 -16.42 27.09 -17.27
C GLU A 40 -15.61 26.65 -18.49
N LYS A 41 -14.77 25.63 -18.29
CA LYS A 41 -14.18 24.92 -19.42
C LYS A 41 -15.36 24.64 -20.35
N GLN A 42 -15.27 25.03 -21.63
CA GLN A 42 -16.26 24.67 -22.63
C GLN A 42 -16.63 23.20 -22.44
N ASP A 43 -17.83 22.94 -21.90
CA ASP A 43 -18.25 21.59 -21.62
C ASP A 43 -18.30 20.86 -22.95
N HIS A 44 -17.49 19.81 -23.06
CA HIS A 44 -17.42 19.05 -24.29
C HIS A 44 -18.84 18.54 -24.59
N PRO A 45 -19.34 18.62 -25.84
CA PRO A 45 -20.72 18.26 -26.18
C PRO A 45 -21.11 16.84 -25.76
N SER A 46 -20.13 15.95 -25.54
CA SER A 46 -20.36 14.58 -25.05
C SER A 46 -20.86 14.52 -23.61
N TYR A 47 -20.65 15.55 -22.77
CA TYR A 47 -21.07 15.52 -21.37
C TYR A 47 -22.59 15.50 -21.18
N SER A 48 -23.36 15.82 -22.23
CA SER A 48 -24.81 15.65 -22.23
C SER A 48 -25.25 14.17 -22.26
N LYS A 49 -24.36 13.25 -22.66
CA LYS A 49 -24.64 11.80 -22.77
C LYS A 49 -23.74 10.96 -21.88
N ILE A 50 -22.50 11.39 -21.66
CA ILE A 50 -21.49 10.68 -20.88
C ILE A 50 -21.12 11.58 -19.70
N PRO A 51 -21.53 11.25 -18.46
CA PRO A 51 -21.14 12.01 -17.30
C PRO A 51 -19.62 12.16 -17.21
N ARG A 52 -19.18 13.27 -16.65
CA ARG A 52 -17.76 13.47 -16.37
C ARG A 52 -17.33 12.45 -15.29
N PHE A 53 -16.38 11.60 -15.64
CA PHE A 53 -15.90 10.51 -14.77
C PHE A 53 -14.46 10.74 -14.29
N PHE A 54 -13.79 11.78 -14.77
CA PHE A 54 -12.43 12.11 -14.38
C PHE A 54 -12.27 13.61 -14.09
N ASP A 55 -11.87 13.88 -12.85
CA ASP A 55 -11.48 15.20 -12.39
C ASP A 55 -9.96 15.25 -12.19
N PRO A 56 -9.21 15.91 -13.10
CA PRO A 56 -7.78 16.00 -12.98
C PRO A 56 -7.41 16.76 -11.69
N PRO A 57 -6.27 16.41 -11.08
CA PRO A 57 -5.81 17.12 -9.90
C PRO A 57 -5.63 18.61 -10.18
N PRO A 58 -5.81 19.48 -9.18
CA PRO A 58 -5.54 20.89 -9.30
C PRO A 58 -4.07 21.14 -9.68
N LYS A 59 -3.84 22.18 -10.47
CA LYS A 59 -2.50 22.55 -10.93
C LYS A 59 -1.60 22.92 -9.74
N PRO A 60 -0.26 22.72 -9.83
CA PRO A 60 0.71 23.14 -8.80
C PRO A 60 0.62 24.59 -8.35
N GLU A 61 0.17 25.47 -9.24
CA GLU A 61 0.03 26.91 -8.98
C GLU A 61 -1.18 27.22 -8.07
N ASP A 62 -2.18 26.35 -8.04
CA ASP A 62 -3.45 26.55 -7.31
C ASP A 62 -3.39 25.88 -5.93
N LYS A 63 -2.58 26.48 -5.04
CA LYS A 63 -2.30 25.95 -3.70
C LYS A 63 -3.57 25.72 -2.86
N ILE A 64 -4.58 26.59 -2.99
CA ILE A 64 -5.81 26.47 -2.18
C ILE A 64 -6.57 25.21 -2.56
N ARG A 65 -6.75 24.93 -3.86
CA ARG A 65 -7.42 23.71 -4.30
C ARG A 65 -6.63 22.45 -3.97
N GLN A 66 -5.30 22.52 -4.01
CA GLN A 66 -4.45 21.42 -3.56
C GLN A 66 -4.68 21.11 -2.07
N MET A 67 -4.66 22.14 -1.22
CA MET A 67 -4.92 21.98 0.21
C MET A 67 -6.34 21.46 0.47
N LEU A 68 -7.35 22.01 -0.22
CA LEU A 68 -8.74 21.55 -0.10
C LEU A 68 -8.89 20.09 -0.51
N ARG A 69 -8.27 19.68 -1.62
CA ARG A 69 -8.31 18.30 -2.10
C ARG A 69 -7.63 17.35 -1.12
N ARG A 70 -6.46 17.72 -0.59
CA ARG A 70 -5.72 16.95 0.41
C ARG A 70 -6.56 16.75 1.68
N GLU A 71 -7.18 17.83 2.17
CA GLU A 71 -8.02 17.76 3.38
C GLU A 71 -9.28 16.92 3.14
N ALA A 72 -9.96 17.12 2.00
CA ALA A 72 -11.12 16.32 1.64
C ALA A 72 -10.78 14.84 1.50
N HIS A 73 -9.62 14.51 0.93
CA HIS A 73 -9.11 13.14 0.82
C HIS A 73 -8.84 12.53 2.20
N SER A 74 -8.14 13.25 3.08
CA SER A 74 -7.89 12.83 4.45
C SER A 74 -9.19 12.56 5.23
N MET A 75 -10.16 13.47 5.16
CA MET A 75 -11.47 13.29 5.79
C MET A 75 -12.24 12.10 5.23
N PHE A 76 -12.16 11.86 3.92
CA PHE A 76 -12.78 10.70 3.28
C PHE A 76 -12.18 9.39 3.80
N LEU A 77 -10.85 9.30 3.87
CA LEU A 77 -10.16 8.12 4.40
C LEU A 77 -10.46 7.89 5.88
N GLN A 78 -10.52 8.95 6.70
CA GLN A 78 -10.92 8.85 8.10
C GLN A 78 -12.35 8.31 8.26
N ARG A 79 -13.29 8.75 7.41
CA ARG A 79 -14.65 8.21 7.40
C ARG A 79 -14.67 6.74 7.02
N GLN A 80 -13.88 6.34 6.01
CA GLN A 80 -13.78 4.93 5.64
C GLN A 80 -13.17 4.08 6.77
N ALA A 81 -12.11 4.58 7.43
CA ALA A 81 -11.50 3.89 8.56
C ALA A 81 -12.50 3.71 9.72
N ALA A 82 -13.33 4.71 10.01
CA ALA A 82 -14.34 4.63 11.06
C ALA A 82 -15.46 3.61 10.78
N LEU A 83 -15.66 3.21 9.51
CA LEU A 83 -16.61 2.18 9.12
C LEU A 83 -16.03 0.76 9.26
N LEU A 84 -14.73 0.62 9.51
CA LEU A 84 -14.11 -0.68 9.69
C LEU A 84 -14.27 -1.16 11.15
N PRO A 85 -14.45 -2.49 11.36
CA PRO A 85 -14.44 -3.06 12.70
C PRO A 85 -13.09 -2.87 13.40
N ASP A 86 -13.12 -2.50 14.68
CA ASP A 86 -11.94 -2.50 15.54
C ASP A 86 -11.64 -3.88 16.16
N THR A 87 -10.57 -3.98 16.94
CA THR A 87 -10.15 -5.25 17.57
C THR A 87 -11.21 -5.79 18.54
N ASP A 88 -11.86 -4.92 19.31
CA ASP A 88 -12.88 -5.34 20.30
C ASP A 88 -14.14 -5.85 19.59
N GLU A 89 -14.56 -5.21 18.50
CA GLU A 89 -15.66 -5.63 17.64
C GLU A 89 -15.35 -6.97 16.92
N LEU A 90 -14.10 -7.19 16.50
CA LEU A 90 -13.66 -8.47 15.94
C LEU A 90 -13.69 -9.59 16.99
N ASP A 91 -13.31 -9.30 18.24
CA ASP A 91 -13.41 -10.24 19.36
C ASP A 91 -14.87 -10.55 19.74
N GLU A 92 -15.75 -9.55 19.66
CA GLU A 92 -17.19 -9.75 19.82
C GLU A 92 -17.76 -10.64 18.70
N MET A 93 -17.35 -10.39 17.45
CA MET A 93 -17.74 -11.24 16.32
C MET A 93 -17.31 -12.70 16.53
N TRP A 94 -16.11 -12.94 17.05
CA TRP A 94 -15.66 -14.29 17.38
C TRP A 94 -16.57 -14.98 18.39
N LYS A 95 -16.96 -14.27 19.46
CA LYS A 95 -17.89 -14.81 20.48
C LYS A 95 -19.26 -15.13 19.88
N ILE A 96 -19.82 -14.22 19.08
CA ILE A 96 -21.11 -14.43 18.42
C ILE A 96 -21.06 -15.64 17.49
N LEU A 97 -19.97 -15.80 16.74
CA LEU A 97 -19.75 -16.95 15.88
C LEU A 97 -19.71 -18.26 16.68
N GLN A 98 -19.03 -18.29 17.83
CA GLN A 98 -18.96 -19.45 18.71
C GLN A 98 -20.33 -19.82 19.33
N ASP A 99 -21.17 -18.83 19.63
CA ASP A 99 -22.51 -19.04 20.19
C ASP A 99 -23.50 -19.68 19.20
N HIS A 100 -23.21 -19.65 17.89
CA HIS A 100 -24.08 -20.17 16.83
C HIS A 100 -23.47 -21.37 16.09
N VAL A 101 -22.55 -22.09 16.74
CA VAL A 101 -22.00 -23.35 16.22
C VAL A 101 -23.08 -24.43 16.25
N ASP A 102 -23.35 -25.05 15.11
CA ASP A 102 -24.36 -26.11 14.99
C ASP A 102 -23.77 -27.49 15.26
N GLU A 103 -22.52 -27.73 14.83
CA GLU A 103 -21.85 -29.01 14.99
C GLU A 103 -20.37 -28.83 15.29
N THR A 104 -19.80 -29.75 16.04
CA THR A 104 -18.35 -29.83 16.26
C THR A 104 -17.88 -31.22 15.86
N THR A 105 -16.93 -31.30 14.92
CA THR A 105 -16.37 -32.57 14.45
C THR A 105 -15.54 -33.25 15.54
N GLU A 106 -15.20 -34.53 15.35
CA GLU A 106 -14.25 -35.24 16.25
C GLU A 106 -12.86 -34.57 16.27
N ALA A 107 -12.49 -33.88 15.19
CA ALA A 107 -11.29 -33.07 15.08
C ALA A 107 -11.40 -31.70 15.79
N LYS A 108 -12.52 -31.41 16.45
CA LYS A 108 -12.87 -30.15 17.12
C LYS A 108 -13.11 -28.97 16.17
N ASP A 109 -13.38 -29.23 14.90
CA ASP A 109 -13.75 -28.17 13.96
C ASP A 109 -15.18 -27.74 14.23
N GLN A 110 -15.37 -26.44 14.46
CA GLN A 110 -16.68 -25.84 14.68
C GLN A 110 -17.32 -25.51 13.33
N LEU A 111 -18.52 -26.04 13.09
CA LEU A 111 -19.25 -25.93 11.84
C LEU A 111 -20.57 -25.17 12.04
N MET A 112 -20.93 -24.41 11.01
CA MET A 112 -22.14 -23.57 10.98
C MET A 112 -22.94 -23.81 9.70
N GLU A 113 -24.26 -23.93 9.85
CA GLU A 113 -25.25 -23.99 8.77
C GLU A 113 -25.65 -22.59 8.30
N PHE A 114 -26.26 -22.50 7.13
CA PHE A 114 -26.63 -21.21 6.54
C PHE A 114 -27.63 -20.42 7.39
N ASP A 115 -28.59 -21.09 8.04
CA ASP A 115 -29.58 -20.42 8.89
C ASP A 115 -28.93 -19.78 10.12
N SER A 116 -27.91 -20.43 10.69
CA SER A 116 -27.12 -19.90 11.81
C SER A 116 -26.23 -18.74 11.34
N PHE A 117 -25.67 -18.82 10.14
CA PHE A 117 -24.91 -17.72 9.53
C PHE A 117 -25.76 -16.45 9.34
N ILE A 118 -27.02 -16.58 8.92
CA ILE A 118 -27.93 -15.43 8.80
C ILE A 118 -28.21 -14.80 10.16
N LYS A 119 -28.49 -15.61 11.20
CA LYS A 119 -28.71 -15.11 12.57
C LYS A 119 -27.48 -14.37 13.11
N VAL A 120 -26.27 -14.85 12.79
CA VAL A 120 -25.03 -14.15 13.14
C VAL A 120 -24.96 -12.80 12.42
N SER A 121 -25.26 -12.75 11.11
CA SER A 121 -25.24 -11.49 10.36
C SER A 121 -26.26 -10.46 10.87
N GLU A 122 -27.41 -10.89 11.39
CA GLU A 122 -28.42 -10.02 11.99
C GLU A 122 -28.02 -9.47 13.38
N LYS A 123 -27.16 -10.21 14.10
CA LYS A 123 -26.67 -9.81 15.43
C LYS A 123 -25.46 -8.88 15.35
N LEU A 124 -24.71 -8.94 14.26
CA LEU A 124 -23.53 -8.12 14.04
C LEU A 124 -23.92 -6.71 13.58
N GLY A 125 -23.15 -5.70 13.98
CA GLY A 125 -23.42 -4.31 13.63
C GLY A 125 -23.22 -3.98 12.13
N GLU A 126 -23.64 -2.78 11.72
CA GLU A 126 -23.62 -2.30 10.33
C GLU A 126 -22.22 -2.41 9.67
N LYS A 127 -21.15 -2.28 10.44
CA LYS A 127 -19.76 -2.40 9.96
C LYS A 127 -19.46 -3.77 9.33
N PHE A 128 -20.14 -4.83 9.75
CA PHE A 128 -19.90 -6.19 9.27
C PHE A 128 -20.66 -6.54 7.98
N GLU A 129 -21.65 -5.75 7.57
CA GLU A 129 -22.50 -6.03 6.39
C GLU A 129 -21.70 -6.13 5.08
N MET A 130 -20.59 -5.40 4.99
CA MET A 130 -19.70 -5.44 3.81
C MET A 130 -18.82 -6.71 3.76
N PHE A 131 -18.62 -7.36 4.91
CA PHE A 131 -17.75 -8.52 5.07
C PHE A 131 -18.54 -9.84 5.10
N ILE A 132 -19.66 -9.88 5.82
CA ILE A 132 -20.47 -11.08 6.07
C ILE A 132 -21.67 -11.07 5.12
N ARG A 133 -21.42 -11.49 3.88
CA ARG A 133 -22.46 -11.65 2.86
C ARG A 133 -22.77 -13.12 2.62
N PRO A 134 -23.98 -13.50 2.18
CA PRO A 134 -24.30 -14.88 1.82
C PRO A 134 -23.29 -15.54 0.85
N ARG A 135 -22.71 -14.74 -0.04
CA ARG A 135 -21.64 -15.19 -0.96
C ARG A 135 -20.41 -15.73 -0.23
N LEU A 136 -20.04 -15.15 0.93
CA LEU A 136 -18.92 -15.63 1.74
C LEU A 136 -19.18 -17.06 2.21
N PHE A 137 -20.33 -17.30 2.84
CA PHE A 137 -20.71 -18.63 3.33
C PHE A 137 -20.66 -19.66 2.21
N LEU A 138 -21.26 -19.35 1.06
CA LEU A 138 -21.27 -20.25 -0.10
C LEU A 138 -19.85 -20.56 -0.60
N THR A 139 -18.94 -19.58 -0.56
CA THR A 139 -17.55 -19.78 -0.99
C THR A 139 -16.80 -20.68 -0.02
N LEU A 140 -16.99 -20.50 1.29
CA LEU A 140 -16.31 -21.30 2.32
C LEU A 140 -16.89 -22.72 2.43
N MET A 141 -18.19 -22.88 2.21
CA MET A 141 -18.86 -24.18 2.20
C MET A 141 -18.29 -25.13 1.14
N VAL A 142 -17.82 -24.62 -0.01
CA VAL A 142 -17.19 -25.46 -1.06
C VAL A 142 -15.92 -26.14 -0.54
N ASN A 143 -15.19 -25.48 0.37
CA ASN A 143 -13.95 -25.98 0.95
C ASN A 143 -14.16 -26.77 2.25
N SER A 144 -15.40 -26.86 2.71
CA SER A 144 -15.74 -27.52 3.96
C SER A 144 -15.75 -29.05 3.81
N PRO A 145 -15.27 -29.80 4.83
CA PRO A 145 -15.34 -31.26 4.83
C PRO A 145 -16.78 -31.79 4.91
N VAL A 146 -17.72 -30.98 5.43
CA VAL A 146 -19.12 -31.36 5.63
C VAL A 146 -20.02 -30.58 4.65
N PRO A 147 -20.75 -31.26 3.76
CA PRO A 147 -21.67 -30.62 2.82
C PRO A 147 -22.72 -29.77 3.55
N GLY A 148 -22.96 -28.55 3.06
CA GLY A 148 -23.98 -27.67 3.61
C GLY A 148 -23.54 -26.85 4.83
N LYS A 149 -22.32 -27.07 5.34
CA LYS A 149 -21.78 -26.35 6.50
C LYS A 149 -20.49 -25.63 6.13
N ALA A 150 -20.21 -24.51 6.80
CA ALA A 150 -18.93 -23.81 6.71
C ALA A 150 -18.20 -23.84 8.05
N GLU A 151 -16.88 -23.88 8.01
CA GLU A 151 -16.05 -23.82 9.22
C GLU A 151 -16.08 -22.40 9.82
N VAL A 152 -16.39 -22.30 11.11
CA VAL A 152 -16.50 -21.03 11.82
C VAL A 152 -15.17 -20.29 11.87
N LEU A 153 -14.08 -21.02 12.08
CA LEU A 153 -12.73 -20.46 12.05
C LEU A 153 -12.37 -19.90 10.66
N ALA A 154 -12.82 -20.53 9.58
CA ALA A 154 -12.59 -20.03 8.23
C ALA A 154 -13.35 -18.72 7.96
N ILE A 155 -14.58 -18.58 8.47
CA ILE A 155 -15.34 -17.33 8.41
C ILE A 155 -14.58 -16.23 9.17
N PHE A 156 -14.16 -16.51 10.40
CA PHE A 156 -13.42 -15.56 11.23
C PHE A 156 -12.12 -15.11 10.57
N LYS A 157 -11.31 -16.05 10.08
CA LYS A 157 -10.05 -15.79 9.36
C LYS A 157 -10.27 -14.94 8.10
N TYR A 158 -11.33 -15.22 7.35
CA TYR A 158 -11.65 -14.43 6.16
C TYR A 158 -12.00 -12.99 6.52
N VAL A 159 -12.88 -12.78 7.51
CA VAL A 159 -13.34 -11.44 7.88
C VAL A 159 -12.18 -10.63 8.47
N THR A 160 -11.42 -11.20 9.42
CA THR A 160 -10.26 -10.54 10.02
C THR A 160 -9.19 -10.20 8.97
N GLY A 161 -8.86 -11.15 8.08
CA GLY A 161 -7.92 -10.90 6.99
C GLY A 161 -8.40 -9.81 6.04
N ARG A 162 -9.69 -9.80 5.68
CA ARG A 162 -10.25 -8.77 4.79
C ARG A 162 -10.30 -7.39 5.46
N VAL A 163 -10.64 -7.32 6.74
CA VAL A 163 -10.59 -6.07 7.52
C VAL A 163 -9.15 -5.55 7.63
N ALA A 164 -8.17 -6.43 7.83
CA ALA A 164 -6.75 -6.06 7.86
C ALA A 164 -6.27 -5.52 6.50
N LEU A 165 -6.70 -6.12 5.38
CA LEU A 165 -6.39 -5.63 4.04
C LEU A 165 -7.00 -4.24 3.78
N GLU A 166 -8.25 -4.00 4.17
CA GLU A 166 -8.88 -2.67 4.02
C GLU A 166 -8.20 -1.63 4.92
N HIS A 167 -7.84 -1.98 6.15
CA HIS A 167 -7.04 -1.10 7.01
C HIS A 167 -5.67 -0.78 6.39
N GLY A 168 -4.98 -1.78 5.86
CA GLY A 168 -3.71 -1.58 5.15
C GLY A 168 -3.86 -0.69 3.92
N ARG A 169 -4.92 -0.90 3.13
CA ARG A 169 -5.27 -0.08 1.97
C ARG A 169 -5.55 1.37 2.35
N ILE A 170 -6.34 1.62 3.38
CA ILE A 170 -6.63 2.97 3.86
C ILE A 170 -5.36 3.62 4.42
N GLY A 171 -4.59 2.86 5.21
CA GLY A 171 -3.33 3.31 5.81
C GLY A 171 -2.34 3.81 4.76
N ILE A 172 -2.09 3.02 3.71
CA ILE A 172 -1.19 3.42 2.63
C ILE A 172 -1.78 4.55 1.77
N SER A 173 -3.11 4.64 1.66
CA SER A 173 -3.78 5.71 0.90
C SER A 173 -3.61 7.10 1.53
N PHE A 174 -3.31 7.21 2.83
CA PHE A 174 -3.01 8.51 3.45
C PHE A 174 -1.73 9.16 2.88
N TYR A 175 -0.85 8.38 2.25
CA TYR A 175 0.40 8.87 1.64
C TYR A 175 0.20 9.32 0.18
N ASP A 176 -0.96 9.07 -0.41
CA ASP A 176 -1.37 9.67 -1.67
C ASP A 176 -2.10 11.00 -1.41
N GLU A 177 -1.33 12.09 -1.29
CA GLU A 177 -1.86 13.41 -0.95
C GLU A 177 -2.97 13.89 -1.90
N MET A 178 -2.97 13.45 -3.16
CA MET A 178 -3.87 13.91 -4.21
C MET A 178 -5.01 12.92 -4.50
N GLY A 179 -5.02 11.75 -3.86
CA GLY A 179 -6.03 10.71 -4.03
C GLY A 179 -6.15 10.24 -5.48
N GLN A 180 -5.02 10.05 -6.17
CA GLN A 180 -4.98 9.56 -7.54
C GLN A 180 -4.87 8.04 -7.65
N GLY A 181 -4.66 7.33 -6.54
CA GLY A 181 -4.43 5.89 -6.46
C GLY A 181 -2.98 5.46 -6.73
N PHE A 182 -2.03 6.40 -6.72
CA PHE A 182 -0.62 6.13 -7.01
C PHE A 182 0.29 6.63 -5.89
N LEU A 183 1.40 5.92 -5.68
CA LEU A 183 2.46 6.31 -4.75
C LEU A 183 3.77 6.54 -5.49
N GLN A 184 4.48 7.59 -5.10
CA GLN A 184 5.85 7.85 -5.52
C GLN A 184 6.85 7.20 -4.53
N GLU A 185 8.13 7.21 -4.89
CA GLU A 185 9.21 6.65 -4.04
C GLU A 185 9.20 7.31 -2.65
N ALA A 186 9.08 8.63 -2.59
CA ALA A 186 9.02 9.38 -1.34
C ALA A 186 7.78 9.03 -0.48
N ASP A 187 6.62 8.83 -1.12
CA ASP A 187 5.38 8.49 -0.42
C ASP A 187 5.50 7.12 0.26
N LEU A 188 6.04 6.14 -0.47
CA LEU A 188 6.27 4.80 0.07
C LEU A 188 7.40 4.77 1.10
N GLU A 189 8.47 5.54 0.92
CA GLU A 189 9.52 5.69 1.94
C GLU A 189 8.95 6.21 3.27
N ASN A 190 8.07 7.22 3.22
CA ASN A 190 7.42 7.75 4.41
C ASN A 190 6.49 6.71 5.04
N TYR A 191 5.71 6.00 4.23
CA TYR A 191 4.86 4.91 4.73
C TYR A 191 5.68 3.84 5.46
N VAL A 192 6.76 3.35 4.84
CA VAL A 192 7.62 2.31 5.44
C VAL A 192 8.26 2.80 6.74
N ARG A 193 8.75 4.04 6.80
CA ARG A 193 9.29 4.62 8.04
C ARG A 193 8.26 4.65 9.16
N ASP A 194 7.04 5.08 8.87
CA ASP A 194 5.99 5.23 9.88
C ASP A 194 5.46 3.89 10.40
N ILE A 195 5.50 2.83 9.60
CA ILE A 195 5.06 1.49 10.05
C ILE A 195 6.15 0.75 10.83
N ILE A 196 7.44 1.04 10.64
CA ILE A 196 8.56 0.35 11.31
C ILE A 196 8.35 0.22 12.83
N PRO A 197 7.97 1.26 13.59
CA PRO A 197 7.71 1.14 15.03
C PRO A 197 6.61 0.14 15.40
N THR A 198 5.73 -0.19 14.46
CA THR A 198 4.65 -1.18 14.65
C THR A 198 5.05 -2.60 14.26
N LEU A 199 6.19 -2.78 13.58
CA LEU A 199 6.71 -4.07 13.14
C LEU A 199 7.61 -4.64 14.23
N ALA A 200 7.06 -5.38 15.19
CA ALA A 200 7.80 -5.90 16.34
C ALA A 200 9.08 -6.67 15.96
N GLN A 201 9.04 -7.42 14.86
CA GLN A 201 10.18 -8.18 14.35
C GLN A 201 11.29 -7.32 13.73
N VAL A 202 11.03 -6.04 13.47
CA VAL A 202 11.98 -5.10 12.88
C VAL A 202 12.37 -4.05 13.91
N SER A 203 11.40 -3.37 14.54
CA SER A 203 11.62 -2.26 15.47
C SER A 203 12.56 -2.60 16.62
N ASN A 204 12.49 -3.83 17.13
CA ASN A 204 13.25 -4.24 18.31
C ASN A 204 14.74 -4.46 18.02
N PHE A 205 15.10 -4.67 16.75
CA PHE A 205 16.43 -5.09 16.32
C PHE A 205 17.07 -4.12 15.32
N LEU A 206 16.32 -3.15 14.81
CA LEU A 206 16.79 -2.20 13.82
C LEU A 206 17.71 -1.14 14.44
N ASP A 207 18.95 -1.07 13.97
CA ASP A 207 19.86 0.04 14.27
C ASP A 207 19.39 1.32 13.54
N PRO A 208 19.29 2.48 14.21
CA PRO A 208 18.97 3.76 13.56
C PRO A 208 19.87 4.11 12.36
N LEU A 209 21.14 3.69 12.39
CA LEU A 209 22.06 3.89 11.25
C LEU A 209 21.70 2.99 10.06
N PHE A 210 21.05 1.86 10.31
CA PHE A 210 20.63 0.90 9.29
C PHE A 210 19.22 1.17 8.74
N GLU A 211 18.40 1.95 9.45
CA GLU A 211 17.02 2.27 9.04
C GLU A 211 16.93 2.78 7.60
N THR A 212 17.86 3.64 7.18
CA THR A 212 17.88 4.18 5.81
C THR A 212 18.08 3.09 4.76
N PHE A 213 18.94 2.10 5.03
CA PHE A 213 19.17 0.96 4.14
C PHE A 213 17.99 0.00 4.12
N TYR A 214 17.37 -0.23 5.28
CA TYR A 214 16.15 -1.04 5.36
C TYR A 214 15.02 -0.44 4.52
N VAL A 215 14.68 0.83 4.77
CA VAL A 215 13.64 1.55 4.03
C VAL A 215 13.93 1.55 2.53
N CYS A 216 15.18 1.85 2.15
CA CYS A 216 15.60 1.84 0.75
C CYS A 216 15.39 0.47 0.10
N THR A 217 15.78 -0.61 0.78
CA THR A 217 15.67 -1.99 0.27
C THR A 217 14.22 -2.38 0.06
N VAL A 218 13.36 -2.11 1.03
CA VAL A 218 11.92 -2.37 0.97
C VAL A 218 11.30 -1.61 -0.21
N VAL A 219 11.53 -0.29 -0.30
CA VAL A 219 10.97 0.56 -1.35
C VAL A 219 11.45 0.13 -2.73
N LYS A 220 12.74 -0.17 -2.90
CA LYS A 220 13.27 -0.64 -4.19
C LYS A 220 12.65 -1.95 -4.62
N LYS A 221 12.35 -2.87 -3.69
CA LYS A 221 11.64 -4.10 -4.03
C LYS A 221 10.24 -3.82 -4.57
N PHE A 222 9.48 -2.92 -3.93
CA PHE A 222 8.16 -2.52 -4.43
C PHE A 222 8.23 -1.98 -5.86
N PHE A 223 9.14 -1.03 -6.11
CA PHE A 223 9.30 -0.43 -7.43
C PHE A 223 9.81 -1.43 -8.47
N PHE A 224 10.67 -2.38 -8.09
CA PHE A 224 11.15 -3.42 -8.99
C PHE A 224 10.01 -4.29 -9.54
N PHE A 225 9.05 -4.67 -8.69
CA PHE A 225 7.93 -5.53 -9.11
C PHE A 225 6.71 -4.77 -9.64
N LEU A 226 6.45 -3.55 -9.16
CA LEU A 226 5.22 -2.81 -9.47
C LEU A 226 5.41 -1.68 -10.49
N ASP A 227 6.64 -1.31 -10.83
CA ASP A 227 6.94 -0.26 -11.81
C ASP A 227 7.92 -0.76 -12.90
N PRO A 228 7.56 -1.79 -13.69
CA PRO A 228 8.43 -2.36 -14.72
C PRO A 228 8.78 -1.37 -15.84
N LEU A 229 8.00 -0.29 -15.98
CA LEU A 229 8.23 0.77 -16.97
C LEU A 229 9.00 1.96 -16.40
N HIS A 230 9.44 1.89 -15.13
CA HIS A 230 10.18 2.96 -14.43
C HIS A 230 9.50 4.34 -14.52
N THR A 231 8.18 4.36 -14.36
CA THR A 231 7.35 5.58 -14.38
C THR A 231 7.49 6.42 -13.11
N GLY A 232 8.11 5.86 -12.06
CA GLY A 232 8.22 6.46 -10.73
C GLY A 232 6.90 6.47 -9.96
N ARG A 233 5.92 5.66 -10.39
CA ARG A 233 4.58 5.59 -9.81
C ARG A 233 4.11 4.15 -9.73
N ILE A 234 3.72 3.71 -8.54
CA ILE A 234 3.08 2.41 -8.32
C ILE A 234 1.61 2.60 -8.00
N ARG A 235 0.74 1.69 -8.46
CA ARG A 235 -0.68 1.70 -8.07
C ARG A 235 -0.85 1.08 -6.69
N ILE A 236 -1.63 1.73 -5.83
CA ILE A 236 -1.95 1.20 -4.49
C ILE A 236 -2.64 -0.18 -4.60
N GLU A 237 -3.53 -0.32 -5.60
CA GLU A 237 -4.23 -1.59 -5.86
C GLU A 237 -3.27 -2.72 -6.19
N ASP A 238 -2.23 -2.46 -6.99
CA ASP A 238 -1.23 -3.47 -7.35
C ASP A 238 -0.38 -3.86 -6.13
N ALA A 239 -0.03 -2.90 -5.27
CA ALA A 239 0.72 -3.16 -4.03
C ALA A 239 -0.03 -4.08 -3.06
N ILE A 240 -1.36 -4.04 -3.07
CA ILE A 240 -2.22 -4.93 -2.27
C ILE A 240 -2.37 -6.28 -2.98
N ALA A 241 -2.59 -6.28 -4.30
CA ALA A 241 -2.86 -7.48 -5.08
C ALA A 241 -1.66 -8.44 -5.15
N THR A 242 -0.42 -7.94 -5.10
CA THR A 242 0.78 -8.77 -5.08
C THR A 242 1.04 -9.46 -3.75
N GLY A 243 0.37 -9.06 -2.67
CA GLY A 243 0.60 -9.60 -1.32
C GLY A 243 1.84 -9.02 -0.62
N MET A 244 2.67 -8.20 -1.29
CA MET A 244 3.85 -7.59 -0.67
C MET A 244 3.51 -6.71 0.53
N LEU A 245 2.38 -5.99 0.47
CA LEU A 245 1.90 -5.21 1.61
C LEU A 245 1.51 -6.12 2.78
N SER A 246 0.89 -7.26 2.50
CA SER A 246 0.53 -8.25 3.52
C SER A 246 1.76 -8.84 4.19
N GLU A 247 2.78 -9.22 3.42
CA GLU A 247 4.05 -9.74 3.95
C GLU A 247 4.71 -8.75 4.91
N ILE A 248 4.79 -7.46 4.57
CA ILE A 248 5.32 -6.45 5.49
C ILE A 248 4.49 -6.36 6.77
N LEU A 249 3.16 -6.30 6.65
CA LEU A 249 2.27 -6.12 7.79
C LEU A 249 2.25 -7.35 8.71
N GLU A 250 2.56 -8.54 8.20
CA GLU A 250 2.70 -9.76 9.00
C GLU A 250 3.86 -9.67 10.02
N LEU A 251 4.88 -8.83 9.77
CA LEU A 251 5.98 -8.58 10.71
C LEU A 251 5.55 -7.86 12.00
N ARG A 252 4.29 -7.40 12.07
CA ARG A 252 3.66 -6.90 13.30
C ARG A 252 3.40 -8.02 14.32
N LYS A 253 3.16 -9.25 13.86
CA LYS A 253 2.89 -10.39 14.74
C LYS A 253 4.16 -10.78 15.49
N GLY A 254 4.03 -11.11 16.76
CA GLY A 254 5.17 -11.52 17.60
C GLY A 254 5.68 -12.91 17.24
N GLU A 255 6.86 -13.28 17.75
CA GLU A 255 7.45 -14.62 17.58
C GLU A 255 6.52 -15.75 18.09
N GLU A 256 5.67 -15.46 19.09
CA GLU A 256 4.72 -16.42 19.67
C GLU A 256 3.65 -16.91 18.67
N ASP A 257 3.34 -16.13 17.62
CA ASP A 257 2.39 -16.51 16.58
C ASP A 257 3.05 -17.34 15.44
N GLN A 258 4.37 -17.52 15.47
CA GLN A 258 5.14 -18.19 14.41
C GLN A 258 5.13 -19.73 14.48
N GLU A 259 4.77 -20.34 15.62
CA GLU A 259 4.70 -21.82 15.74
C GLU A 259 3.74 -22.45 14.70
N ILE A 260 2.80 -21.68 14.16
CA ILE A 260 1.86 -22.12 13.12
C ILE A 260 2.49 -22.07 11.72
N HIS A 261 3.56 -21.29 11.53
CA HIS A 261 4.12 -20.92 10.23
C HIS A 261 5.54 -21.46 9.97
N GLU A 262 6.03 -22.41 10.77
CA GLU A 262 7.35 -23.09 10.60
C GLU A 262 7.56 -23.80 9.23
N LYS A 263 6.56 -23.79 8.35
CA LYS A 263 6.63 -24.34 6.98
C LYS A 263 6.49 -23.30 5.87
N GLN A 264 6.37 -22.02 6.17
CA GLN A 264 6.27 -20.97 5.16
C GLN A 264 7.61 -20.28 4.97
N ASP A 265 7.95 -20.05 3.70
CA ASP A 265 9.16 -19.39 3.24
C ASP A 265 9.44 -18.13 4.08
N ARG A 266 10.72 -17.96 4.46
CA ARG A 266 11.19 -16.80 5.23
C ARG A 266 10.67 -15.52 4.60
N ASN A 267 9.99 -14.69 5.40
CA ASN A 267 9.48 -13.41 4.93
C ASN A 267 10.62 -12.53 4.42
N TRP A 268 10.58 -12.16 3.15
CA TRP A 268 11.63 -11.38 2.51
C TRP A 268 11.82 -9.98 3.13
N PHE A 269 10.74 -9.41 3.67
CA PHE A 269 10.79 -8.11 4.33
C PHE A 269 11.28 -8.18 5.77
N SER A 270 11.60 -9.38 6.29
CA SER A 270 12.23 -9.52 7.59
C SER A 270 13.56 -8.76 7.65
N LEU A 271 13.90 -8.29 8.85
CA LEU A 271 15.15 -7.57 9.05
C LEU A 271 16.36 -8.43 8.65
N GLU A 272 16.32 -9.72 8.97
CA GLU A 272 17.40 -10.64 8.64
C GLU A 272 17.63 -10.80 7.13
N SER A 273 16.56 -10.94 6.34
CA SER A 273 16.66 -11.01 4.88
C SER A 273 17.27 -9.74 4.29
N VAL A 274 16.89 -8.57 4.82
CA VAL A 274 17.45 -7.29 4.36
C VAL A 274 18.92 -7.13 4.78
N ILE A 275 19.29 -7.60 5.98
CA ILE A 275 20.69 -7.64 6.42
C ILE A 275 21.52 -8.54 5.50
N GLU A 276 21.03 -9.71 5.10
CA GLU A 276 21.77 -10.60 4.20
C GLU A 276 22.08 -9.97 2.84
N VAL A 277 21.12 -9.22 2.27
CA VAL A 277 21.36 -8.47 1.02
C VAL A 277 22.41 -7.38 1.24
N TYR A 278 22.34 -6.68 2.37
CA TYR A 278 23.30 -5.63 2.70
C TYR A 278 24.70 -6.18 3.00
N ASP A 279 24.81 -7.28 3.73
CA ASP A 279 26.08 -7.98 3.98
C ASP A 279 26.70 -8.48 2.68
N THR A 280 25.87 -8.89 1.72
CA THR A 280 26.34 -9.23 0.38
C THR A 280 26.93 -8.02 -0.34
N PHE A 281 26.32 -6.84 -0.21
CA PHE A 281 26.87 -5.59 -0.74
C PHE A 281 28.21 -5.23 -0.07
N LEU A 282 28.27 -5.26 1.26
CA LEU A 282 29.49 -4.97 2.02
C LEU A 282 30.63 -5.97 1.73
N GLY A 283 30.30 -7.23 1.45
CA GLY A 283 31.29 -8.24 1.06
C GLY A 283 31.91 -7.98 -0.31
N LEU A 284 31.24 -7.21 -1.18
CA LEU A 284 31.74 -6.81 -2.48
C LEU A 284 32.53 -5.49 -2.44
N ASP A 285 32.07 -4.52 -1.65
CA ASP A 285 32.69 -3.19 -1.47
C ASP A 285 33.97 -3.31 -0.61
N LYS A 286 35.11 -3.50 -1.26
CA LYS A 286 36.39 -3.78 -0.57
C LYS A 286 37.09 -2.52 -0.10
N ASP A 287 36.88 -1.40 -0.79
CA ASP A 287 37.45 -0.12 -0.42
C ASP A 287 36.55 0.67 0.56
N HIS A 288 35.34 0.14 0.84
CA HIS A 288 34.35 0.68 1.76
C HIS A 288 33.95 2.11 1.39
N ASN A 289 33.92 2.40 0.09
CA ASN A 289 33.56 3.71 -0.43
C ASN A 289 32.04 3.89 -0.61
N GLY A 290 31.25 2.83 -0.41
CA GLY A 290 29.79 2.82 -0.54
C GLY A 290 29.30 2.69 -1.98
N LEU A 291 30.19 2.38 -2.92
CA LEU A 291 29.95 2.17 -4.35
C LEU A 291 30.62 0.85 -4.79
N LEU A 292 30.15 0.27 -5.89
CA LEU A 292 30.69 -0.95 -6.45
C LEU A 292 31.29 -0.70 -7.83
N SER A 293 32.58 -0.96 -7.95
CA SER A 293 33.27 -1.01 -9.24
C SER A 293 32.87 -2.25 -10.05
N LYS A 294 33.19 -2.26 -11.34
CA LYS A 294 32.98 -3.44 -12.21
C LYS A 294 33.70 -4.69 -11.71
N GLU A 295 34.89 -4.50 -11.14
CA GLU A 295 35.72 -5.60 -10.65
C GLU A 295 35.14 -6.21 -9.39
N GLU A 296 34.56 -5.39 -8.51
CA GLU A 296 33.87 -5.84 -7.31
C GLU A 296 32.55 -6.53 -7.65
N LEU A 297 31.70 -5.93 -8.49
CA LEU A 297 30.44 -6.55 -8.89
C LEU A 297 30.66 -7.89 -9.63
N ALA A 298 31.76 -8.02 -10.38
CA ALA A 298 32.11 -9.26 -11.05
C ALA A 298 32.35 -10.43 -10.08
N MET A 299 32.68 -10.17 -8.81
CA MET A 299 32.87 -11.20 -7.78
C MET A 299 31.54 -11.72 -7.18
N PHE A 300 30.41 -11.09 -7.49
CA PHE A 300 29.09 -11.54 -7.04
C PHE A 300 28.80 -12.98 -7.49
N GLY A 301 28.16 -13.77 -6.62
CA GLY A 301 27.77 -15.16 -6.94
C GLY A 301 28.96 -16.05 -7.34
N SER A 302 30.08 -15.92 -6.62
CA SER A 302 31.33 -16.66 -6.84
C SER A 302 32.08 -16.37 -8.15
N GLY A 303 31.85 -15.21 -8.77
CA GLY A 303 32.57 -14.83 -9.99
C GLY A 303 32.06 -15.49 -11.27
N THR A 304 30.82 -16.01 -11.25
CA THR A 304 30.23 -16.72 -12.39
C THR A 304 29.72 -15.80 -13.51
N LEU A 305 29.65 -14.49 -13.24
CA LEU A 305 29.14 -13.49 -14.19
C LEU A 305 30.22 -13.14 -15.23
N THR A 306 29.84 -13.21 -16.51
CA THR A 306 30.76 -12.84 -17.61
C THR A 306 31.01 -11.33 -17.65
N SER A 307 32.21 -10.94 -18.08
CA SER A 307 32.57 -9.52 -18.24
C SER A 307 31.62 -8.77 -19.17
N VAL A 308 31.12 -9.42 -20.23
CA VAL A 308 30.14 -8.84 -21.16
C VAL A 308 28.80 -8.55 -20.47
N PHE A 309 28.37 -9.41 -19.54
CA PHE A 309 27.16 -9.18 -18.76
C PHE A 309 27.33 -8.00 -17.82
N ILE A 310 28.43 -7.94 -17.06
CA ILE A 310 28.75 -6.82 -16.17
C ILE A 310 28.83 -5.51 -16.95
N ASP A 311 29.50 -5.49 -18.11
CA ASP A 311 29.55 -4.32 -18.98
C ASP A 311 28.17 -3.87 -19.47
N ARG A 312 27.21 -4.80 -19.62
CA ARG A 312 25.84 -4.46 -19.98
C ARG A 312 25.09 -3.90 -18.79
N VAL A 313 25.25 -4.46 -17.59
CA VAL A 313 24.65 -3.96 -16.35
C VAL A 313 25.07 -2.50 -16.12
N PHE A 314 26.37 -2.20 -16.15
CA PHE A 314 26.88 -0.83 -15.97
C PHE A 314 26.47 0.17 -17.08
N LYS A 315 25.97 -0.31 -18.23
CA LYS A 315 25.40 0.56 -19.29
C LYS A 315 23.91 0.85 -19.10
N VAL A 316 23.20 -0.03 -18.39
CA VAL A 316 21.75 0.06 -18.20
C VAL A 316 21.43 0.68 -16.84
N SER A 317 22.19 0.31 -15.81
CA SER A 317 22.07 0.84 -14.45
C SER A 317 22.53 2.29 -14.37
N ARG A 318 22.01 3.02 -13.38
CA ARG A 318 22.51 4.35 -13.03
C ARG A 318 23.87 4.18 -12.35
N THR A 319 24.92 4.76 -12.94
CA THR A 319 26.29 4.69 -12.42
C THR A 319 26.82 6.08 -12.12
N TYR A 320 27.62 6.20 -11.07
CA TYR A 320 28.39 7.40 -10.73
C TYR A 320 29.87 7.08 -10.97
N ASP A 321 30.52 7.77 -11.91
CA ASP A 321 31.93 7.53 -12.26
C ASP A 321 32.32 6.07 -12.58
N ASN A 322 31.40 5.32 -13.22
CA ASN A 322 31.49 3.88 -13.49
C ASN A 322 31.40 2.97 -12.26
N GLU A 323 30.81 3.46 -11.18
CA GLU A 323 30.51 2.69 -9.97
C GLU A 323 29.00 2.70 -9.71
N ILE A 324 28.51 1.64 -9.06
CA ILE A 324 27.09 1.44 -8.76
C ILE A 324 26.86 1.67 -7.27
N ASP A 325 25.88 2.49 -6.93
CA ASP A 325 25.46 2.69 -5.54
C ASP A 325 24.62 1.52 -5.01
N TYR A 326 24.33 1.51 -3.72
CA TYR A 326 23.49 0.49 -3.10
C TYR A 326 22.11 0.37 -3.81
N LYS A 327 21.52 1.48 -4.25
CA LYS A 327 20.23 1.48 -4.97
C LYS A 327 20.33 0.72 -6.30
N GLY A 328 21.38 0.94 -7.09
CA GLY A 328 21.60 0.21 -8.33
C GLY A 328 22.00 -1.25 -8.10
N PHE A 329 22.71 -1.55 -7.01
CA PHE A 329 22.99 -2.93 -6.61
C PHE A 329 21.71 -3.71 -6.31
N LEU A 330 20.74 -3.10 -5.61
CA LEU A 330 19.46 -3.74 -5.30
C LEU A 330 18.68 -4.12 -6.56
N GLU A 331 18.62 -3.23 -7.56
CA GLU A 331 17.96 -3.53 -8.85
C GLU A 331 18.62 -4.73 -9.55
N PHE A 332 19.96 -4.78 -9.54
CA PHE A 332 20.73 -5.89 -10.07
C PHE A 332 20.49 -7.19 -9.29
N PHE A 333 20.49 -7.11 -7.96
CA PHE A 333 20.30 -8.24 -7.07
C PHE A 333 18.91 -8.86 -7.27
N PHE A 334 17.85 -8.05 -7.26
CA PHE A 334 16.48 -8.53 -7.49
C PHE A 334 16.30 -9.14 -8.88
N ALA A 335 16.94 -8.57 -9.91
CA ALA A 335 16.92 -9.13 -11.26
C ALA A 335 17.59 -10.52 -11.34
N LEU A 336 18.66 -10.75 -10.56
CA LEU A 336 19.36 -12.02 -10.53
C LEU A 336 18.63 -13.11 -9.74
N GLU A 337 17.95 -12.78 -8.65
CA GLU A 337 17.14 -13.74 -7.90
C GLU A 337 15.90 -14.18 -8.70
N ASN A 338 15.32 -13.26 -9.49
CA ASN A 338 14.05 -13.51 -10.18
C ASN A 338 14.21 -13.91 -11.65
N ARG A 339 15.38 -14.45 -12.05
CA ARG A 339 15.70 -14.81 -13.44
C ARG A 339 14.71 -15.79 -14.07
N ASP A 340 14.19 -16.73 -13.28
CA ASP A 340 13.28 -17.78 -13.75
C ASP A 340 11.82 -17.30 -13.84
N HIS A 341 11.44 -16.27 -13.07
CA HIS A 341 10.13 -15.62 -13.15
C HIS A 341 10.05 -14.54 -14.25
N CYS A 342 11.20 -14.23 -14.89
CA CYS A 342 11.36 -13.13 -15.83
C CYS A 342 11.08 -13.53 -17.31
N THR A 343 9.98 -14.23 -17.59
CA THR A 343 9.53 -14.43 -18.99
C THR A 343 8.64 -13.32 -19.53
N THR A 344 8.19 -12.37 -18.69
CA THR A 344 7.28 -11.29 -19.13
C THR A 344 7.77 -9.86 -18.87
N CYS A 345 8.87 -9.64 -18.15
CA CYS A 345 9.23 -8.29 -17.69
C CYS A 345 10.23 -7.53 -18.58
N PHE A 346 10.80 -8.13 -19.63
CA PHE A 346 11.80 -7.47 -20.50
C PHE A 346 11.46 -7.45 -22.00
N THR A 347 10.19 -7.57 -22.36
CA THR A 347 9.76 -7.33 -23.75
C THR A 347 8.65 -6.29 -23.80
N SER A 348 9.03 -5.01 -23.89
CA SER A 348 8.38 -3.96 -24.68
C SER A 348 9.25 -2.71 -24.71
#